data_AF-A0A842P3S4-F1
#
_entry.id   AF-A0A842P3S4-F1
#
_cell.length_a   1.000
_cell.length_b   1.000
_cell.length_c   1.000
_cell.angle_alpha   90.00
_cell.angle_beta   90.00
_cell.angle_gamma   90.00
#
_symmetry.space_group_name_H-M   'P 1'
#
loop_
_entity.id
_entity.type
_entity.pdbx_description
1 polymer ?
#
loop_
_entity_poly.entity_id
_entity_poly.type
_entity_poly.pdbx_seq_one_letter_code
_entity_poly.pdbx_strand_id
1 'polypeptide(L)'
;MSFEIIAGGVIWPEYYGRLHLSSIRGVSMMAGVIGSALGPLPYGFAYDVLGSYNQAIIVSMVFPLLGMVAALMATRPAKKL
;
A
#
# COMPACT_ATOMS: atom_id res chain seq x y z
N MET A 1 0.70 9.22 -8.08
CA MET A 1 1.28 8.27 -9.06
C MET A 1 2.78 8.45 -9.22
N SER A 2 3.30 9.66 -9.47
CA SER A 2 4.75 9.87 -9.69
C SER A 2 5.63 9.52 -8.48
N PHE A 3 5.21 9.88 -7.27
CA PHE A 3 5.98 9.59 -6.05
C PHE A 3 6.15 8.08 -5.80
N GLU A 4 5.09 7.28 -6.00
CA GLU A 4 5.14 5.84 -5.76
C GLU A 4 6.09 5.12 -6.72
N ILE A 5 6.11 5.53 -7.99
CA ILE A 5 6.99 4.96 -9.01
C ILE A 5 8.46 5.27 -8.67
N ILE A 6 8.74 6.49 -8.22
CA ILE A 6 10.10 6.92 -7.84
C ILE A 6 10.54 6.21 -6.55
N ALA A 7 9.69 6.24 -5.50
CA ALA A 7 9.98 5.61 -4.22
C ALA A 7 10.17 4.10 -4.35
N GLY A 8 9.26 3.40 -5.05
CA GLY A 8 9.38 1.97 -5.32
C GLY A 8 10.61 1.63 -6.17
N GLY A 9 10.99 2.51 -7.10
CA GLY A 9 12.21 2.35 -7.90
C GLY A 9 13.51 2.39 -7.09
N VAL A 10 13.49 2.97 -5.89
CA VAL A 10 14.66 3.07 -4.99
C VAL A 10 14.58 2.08 -3.83
N ILE A 11 13.41 1.91 -3.21
CA ILE A 11 13.22 1.09 -2.01
C ILE A 11 13.38 -0.41 -2.32
N TRP A 12 12.72 -0.93 -3.36
CA TRP A 12 12.76 -2.37 -3.65
C TRP A 12 14.18 -2.90 -3.97
N PRO A 13 14.99 -2.23 -4.83
CA PRO A 13 16.36 -2.67 -5.07
C PRO A 13 17.28 -2.52 -3.85
N GLU A 14 17.04 -1.53 -2.99
CA GLU A 14 17.85 -1.30 -1.79
C GLU A 14 17.60 -2.38 -0.73
N TYR A 15 16.36 -2.84 -0.57
CA TYR A 15 16.00 -3.87 0.42
C TYR A 15 16.24 -5.30 -0.06
N TYR A 16 15.95 -5.62 -1.33
CA TYR A 16 15.93 -6.99 -1.85
C TYR A 16 16.99 -7.28 -2.93
N GLY A 17 17.81 -6.30 -3.28
CA GLY A 17 18.75 -6.41 -4.38
C GLY A 17 18.06 -6.42 -5.76
N ARG A 18 18.84 -6.70 -6.80
CA ARG A 18 18.43 -6.48 -8.21
C ARG A 18 17.94 -7.73 -8.94
N LEU A 19 18.20 -8.91 -8.37
CA LEU A 19 18.09 -10.19 -9.09
C LEU A 19 16.63 -10.57 -9.39
N HIS A 20 15.69 -10.21 -8.50
CA HIS A 20 14.25 -10.50 -8.65
C HIS A 20 13.39 -9.23 -8.67
N LEU A 21 13.98 -8.08 -9.01
CA LEU A 21 13.33 -6.77 -8.88
C LEU A 21 12.04 -6.65 -9.71
N SER A 22 12.03 -7.19 -10.94
CA SER A 22 10.87 -7.16 -11.83
C SER A 22 9.70 -7.98 -11.28
N SER A 23 9.98 -9.10 -10.62
CA SER A 23 8.95 -9.94 -10.01
C SER A 23 8.31 -9.24 -8.81
N ILE A 24 9.13 -8.65 -7.92
CA ILE A 24 8.66 -7.88 -6.76
C ILE A 24 7.78 -6.72 -7.24
N ARG A 25 8.27 -5.93 -8.20
CA ARG A 25 7.54 -4.79 -8.74
C ARG A 25 6.22 -5.20 -9.38
N GLY A 26 6.19 -6.34 -10.07
CA GLY A 26 4.96 -6.92 -10.64
C GLY A 26 3.94 -7.27 -9.56
N VAL A 27 4.37 -7.92 -8.47
CA VAL A 27 3.48 -8.25 -7.34
C VAL A 27 2.97 -6.99 -6.64
N SER A 28 3.83 -6.00 -6.39
CA SER A 28 3.42 -4.72 -5.80
C SER A 28 2.37 -4.01 -6.66
N MET A 29 2.57 -3.99 -7.98
CA MET A 29 1.60 -3.42 -8.91
C MET A 29 0.28 -4.19 -8.88
N MET A 30 0.31 -5.52 -8.87
CA MET A 30 -0.89 -6.35 -8.81
C MET A 30 -1.67 -6.10 -7.51
N ALA A 31 -0.98 -5.97 -6.38
CA ALA A 31 -1.59 -5.60 -5.10
C ALA A 31 -2.27 -4.22 -5.17
N GLY A 32 -1.64 -3.23 -5.80
CA GLY A 32 -2.21 -1.91 -6.01
C GLY A 32 -3.48 -1.92 -6.88
N VAL A 33 -3.50 -2.73 -7.94
CA VAL A 33 -4.69 -2.92 -8.81
C VAL A 33 -5.84 -3.56 -8.02
N ILE A 34 -5.57 -4.63 -7.27
CA ILE A 34 -6.58 -5.28 -6.42
C ILE A 34 -7.12 -4.31 -5.37
N GLY A 35 -6.24 -3.55 -4.71
CA GLY A 35 -6.64 -2.54 -3.73
C GLY A 35 -7.54 -1.45 -4.34
N SER A 36 -7.24 -1.02 -5.57
CA SER A 36 -8.04 -0.02 -6.29
C SER A 36 -9.40 -0.57 -6.72
N ALA A 37 -9.47 -1.86 -7.11
CA ALA A 37 -10.73 -2.51 -7.47
C ALA A 37 -11.62 -2.80 -6.25
N LEU A 38 -11.01 -3.22 -5.13
CA LEU A 38 -11.73 -3.50 -3.89
C LEU A 38 -12.06 -2.23 -3.10
N GLY A 39 -11.37 -1.12 -3.34
CA GLY A 39 -11.55 0.14 -2.62
C GLY A 39 -13.01 0.61 -2.54
N PRO A 40 -13.77 0.69 -3.65
CA PRO A 40 -15.14 1.23 -3.65
C PRO A 40 -16.19 0.31 -3.00
N LEU A 41 -16.02 -1.01 -3.11
CA LEU A 41 -16.98 -2.01 -2.63
C LEU A 41 -17.41 -1.85 -1.15
N PRO A 42 -16.48 -1.78 -0.18
CA PRO A 42 -16.84 -1.60 1.23
C PRO A 42 -17.44 -0.21 1.51
N TYR A 43 -17.11 0.81 0.73
CA TYR A 43 -17.72 2.14 0.89
C TYR A 43 -19.15 2.18 0.39
N GLY A 44 -19.45 1.49 -0.72
CA GLY A 44 -20.83 1.32 -1.19
C GLY A 44 -21.68 0.58 -0.16
N PHE A 45 -21.18 -0.55 0.34
CA PHE A 45 -21.88 -1.30 1.39
C PHE A 45 -22.04 -0.50 2.69
N ALA A 46 -21.01 0.23 3.13
CA ALA A 46 -21.11 1.10 4.30
C ALA A 46 -22.15 2.20 4.12
N TYR A 47 -22.28 2.76 2.91
CA TYR A 47 -23.31 3.74 2.59
C TYR A 47 -24.72 3.13 2.64
N ASP A 48 -24.90 1.92 2.13
CA ASP A 48 -26.21 1.24 2.14
C ASP A 48 -26.70 0.97 3.57
N VAL A 49 -25.78 0.67 4.50
CA VAL A 49 -26.12 0.36 5.90
C VAL A 49 -26.28 1.62 6.76
N LEU A 50 -25.43 2.63 6.56
CA LEU A 50 -25.34 3.80 7.45
C LEU A 50 -26.02 5.06 6.87
N GLY A 51 -26.37 5.06 5.58
CA GLY A 51 -26.94 6.21 4.87
C GLY A 51 -25.99 7.41 4.73
N SER A 52 -24.72 7.27 5.12
CA SER A 52 -23.74 8.36 5.11
C SER A 52 -22.32 7.85 4.90
N TYR A 53 -21.55 8.56 4.06
CA TYR A 53 -20.14 8.27 3.82
C TYR A 53 -19.21 8.74 4.94
N ASN A 54 -19.68 9.61 5.84
CA ASN A 54 -18.80 10.26 6.80
C ASN A 54 -18.14 9.24 7.74
N GLN A 55 -18.91 8.24 8.20
CA GLN A 55 -18.38 7.17 9.04
C GLN A 55 -17.42 6.26 8.26
N ALA A 56 -17.72 5.94 7.00
CA ALA A 56 -16.86 5.11 6.15
C ALA A 56 -15.49 5.76 5.88
N ILE A 57 -15.47 7.08 5.67
CA ILE A 57 -14.25 7.88 5.48
C ILE A 57 -13.43 7.94 6.78
N ILE A 58 -14.07 8.10 7.93
CA ILE A 58 -13.35 8.11 9.23
C ILE A 58 -12.71 6.74 9.48
N VAL A 59 -13.45 5.65 9.24
CA VAL A 59 -12.93 4.28 9.39
C VAL A 59 -11.77 4.02 8.44
N SER A 60 -11.80 4.59 7.23
CA SER A 60 -10.72 4.36 6.27
C SER A 60 -9.40 5.02 6.65
N MET A 61 -9.39 5.97 7.60
CA MET A 61 -8.15 6.51 8.19
C MET A 61 -7.33 5.45 8.93
N VAL A 62 -7.93 4.31 9.28
CA VAL A 62 -7.19 3.18 9.87
C VAL A 62 -6.17 2.59 8.89
N PHE A 63 -6.49 2.53 7.59
CA PHE A 63 -5.56 1.98 6.58
C PHE A 63 -4.23 2.75 6.45
N PRO A 64 -4.21 4.08 6.29
CA PRO A 64 -2.94 4.82 6.26
C PRO A 64 -2.21 4.79 7.60
N LEU A 65 -2.91 4.71 8.74
CA LEU A 65 -2.28 4.54 10.05
C LEU A 65 -1.55 3.19 10.14
N LEU A 66 -2.19 2.10 9.71
CA LEU A 66 -1.54 0.79 9.64
C LEU A 66 -0.33 0.81 8.69
N GLY A 67 -0.46 1.47 7.53
CA GLY A 67 0.64 1.67 6.60
C GLY A 67 1.81 2.45 7.22
N MET A 68 1.52 3.47 8.02
CA MET A 68 2.54 4.25 8.73
C MET A 68 3.29 3.41 9.76
N VAL A 69 2.58 2.61 10.56
CA VAL A 69 3.21 1.70 11.53
C VAL A 69 4.06 0.66 10.81
N ALA A 70 3.55 0.07 9.73
CA ALA A 70 4.31 -0.88 8.92
C ALA A 70 5.57 -0.24 8.30
N ALA A 71 5.48 0.99 7.82
CA ALA A 71 6.62 1.73 7.28
C ALA A 71 7.69 2.03 8.35
N LEU A 72 7.28 2.34 9.58
CA LEU A 72 8.21 2.53 10.70
C LEU A 72 8.88 1.21 11.12
N MET A 73 8.17 0.09 11.04
CA MET A 73 8.71 -1.24 11.31
C MET A 73 9.62 -1.76 10.19
N ALA A 74 9.48 -1.24 8.97
CA ALA A 74 10.29 -1.61 7.81
C ALA A 74 11.74 -1.12 7.95
N THR A 75 12.46 -1.67 8.91
CA THR A 75 13.86 -1.38 9.19
C THR A 75 14.70 -1.84 8.00
N ARG A 76 15.56 -0.96 7.47
CA ARG A 76 16.49 -1.33 6.38
C ARG A 76 17.32 -2.54 6.83
N PRO A 77 17.37 -3.64 6.05
CA PRO A 77 18.28 -4.73 6.38
C PRO A 77 19.71 -4.17 6.40
N ALA A 78 20.38 -4.29 7.55
CA ALA A 78 21.77 -3.84 7.70
C ALA A 78 22.61 -4.59 6.67
N LYS A 79 23.10 -3.84 5.67
CA LYS A 79 23.96 -4.34 4.61
C LYS A 79 25.19 -4.95 5.28
N LYS A 80 25.25 -6.28 5.38
CA LYS A 80 26.47 -6.98 5.81
C LYS A 80 27.46 -6.80 4.66
N LEU A 81 28.46 -5.95 4.89
CA LEU A 81 29.64 -5.79 4.03
C LEU A 81 30.32 -7.14 3.82
#